data_AF-A0A256IFE6-F1
#
_entry.id   AF-A0A256IFE6-F1
#
_cell.length_a   1.000
_cell.length_b   1.000
_cell.length_c   1.000
_cell.angle_alpha   90.00
_cell.angle_beta   90.00
_cell.angle_gamma   90.00
#
_symmetry.space_group_name_H-M   'P 1'
#
loop_
_entity.id
_entity.type
_entity.pdbx_description
1 polymer ?
#
loop_
_entity_poly.entity_id
_entity_poly.type
_entity_poly.pdbx_seq_one_letter_code
_entity_poly.pdbx_strand_id
1 'polypeptide(L)' 'FVVTDESDLPEITDLVDRVREATATTVADDDVLLMPEGMTREQLDGTRSEVAELAMEYGYRYTPRLHVDLWNDAPGT' A
#
# COMPACT_ATOMS: atom_id res chain seq x y z
N PHE A 1 1.78 3.57 -1.50
CA PHE A 1 1.19 4.15 -0.28
C PHE A 1 1.19 3.11 0.81
N VAL A 2 1.60 3.51 2.02
CA VAL A 2 1.41 2.69 3.23
C VAL A 2 -0.01 2.92 3.70
N VAL A 3 -0.74 1.84 3.99
CA VAL A 3 -2.16 1.88 4.37
C VAL A 3 -2.31 1.22 5.74
N THR A 4 -2.96 1.95 6.64
CA THR A 4 -3.34 1.52 7.98
C THR A 4 -4.66 0.77 7.93
N ASP A 5 -5.66 1.40 7.31
CA ASP A 5 -7.03 0.90 7.11
C ASP A 5 -7.71 1.64 5.94
N GLU A 6 -9.00 1.37 5.71
CA GLU A 6 -9.79 1.99 4.63
C GLU A 6 -9.83 3.52 4.68
N SER A 7 -9.58 4.16 5.83
CA SER A 7 -9.68 5.62 5.99
C SER A 7 -8.57 6.40 5.29
N ASP A 8 -7.47 5.73 4.92
CA ASP A 8 -6.37 6.33 4.15
C ASP A 8 -6.72 6.48 2.65
N LEU A 9 -7.70 5.72 2.15
CA LEU A 9 -7.98 5.62 0.71
C LEU A 9 -8.47 6.93 0.08
N PRO A 10 -9.34 7.74 0.71
CA PRO A 10 -9.77 9.02 0.16
C PRO A 10 -8.59 9.98 -0.12
N GLU A 11 -7.61 10.07 0.79
CA GLU A 11 -6.43 10.91 0.56
C GLU A 11 -5.57 10.35 -0.58
N ILE A 12 -5.40 9.04 -0.62
CA ILE A 12 -4.61 8.36 -1.67
C ILE A 12 -5.23 8.59 -3.05
N THR A 13 -6.55 8.42 -3.21
CA THR A 13 -7.24 8.64 -4.48
C THR A 13 -7.12 10.09 -4.92
N ASP A 14 -7.31 11.05 -4.01
CA ASP A 14 -7.17 12.48 -4.31
C ASP A 14 -5.75 12.82 -4.78
N LEU A 15 -4.72 12.23 -4.17
CA LEU A 15 -3.33 12.43 -4.58
C LEU A 15 -3.04 11.81 -5.95
N VAL A 16 -3.54 10.60 -6.21
CA VAL A 16 -3.37 9.91 -7.49
C VAL A 16 -4.03 10.71 -8.62
N ASP A 17 -5.23 11.22 -8.40
CA ASP A 17 -5.96 12.03 -9.39
C ASP A 17 -5.21 13.33 -9.70
N ARG A 18 -4.70 14.02 -8.67
CA ARG A 18 -3.86 15.22 -8.86
C ARG A 18 -2.58 14.93 -9.64
N VAL A 19 -1.96 13.77 -9.42
CA VAL A 19 -0.78 13.35 -10.19
C VAL A 19 -1.16 13.11 -11.64
N ARG A 20 -2.27 12.40 -11.90
CA ARG A 20 -2.80 12.12 -13.25
C ARG A 20 -3.11 13.40 -14.02
N GLU A 21 -3.68 14.40 -13.36
CA GLU A 21 -3.95 15.71 -13.95
C GLU A 21 -2.69 16.50 -14.30
N ALA A 22 -1.61 16.34 -13.52
CA ALA A 22 -0.38 17.10 -13.67
C ALA A 22 0.63 16.49 -14.67
N THR A 23 0.40 15.27 -15.14
CA THR A 23 1.32 14.54 -16.03
C THR A 23 0.74 14.34 -17.43
N ALA A 24 1.61 14.32 -18.45
CA ALA A 24 1.23 13.91 -19.79
C ALA A 24 1.29 12.38 -19.99
N THR A 25 1.84 11.64 -19.02
CA THR A 25 1.97 10.18 -19.07
C THR A 25 0.82 9.53 -18.33
N THR A 26 0.16 8.53 -18.94
CA THR A 26 -0.86 7.76 -18.25
C THR A 26 -0.28 7.05 -17.03
N VAL A 27 -0.93 7.24 -15.87
CA VAL A 27 -0.67 6.48 -14.63
C VAL A 27 -1.87 5.57 -14.43
N ALA A 28 -1.73 4.30 -14.76
CA ALA A 28 -2.79 3.30 -14.61
C ALA A 28 -3.02 2.96 -13.13
N ASP A 29 -4.15 2.35 -12.80
CA ASP A 29 -4.42 1.92 -11.41
C ASP A 29 -3.37 0.89 -10.94
N ASP A 30 -2.89 0.01 -11.83
CA ASP A 30 -1.90 -1.01 -11.48
C ASP A 30 -0.45 -0.47 -11.34
N ASP A 31 -0.23 0.81 -11.63
CA ASP A 31 0.99 1.55 -11.29
C ASP A 31 0.97 2.05 -9.82
N VAL A 32 -0.20 2.07 -9.17
CA VAL A 32 -0.36 2.46 -7.78
C VAL A 32 -0.13 1.26 -6.88
N LEU A 33 0.85 1.36 -5.98
CA LEU A 33 1.20 0.30 -5.05
C LEU A 33 0.61 0.57 -3.66
N LEU A 34 -0.16 -0.36 -3.10
CA LEU A 34 -0.57 -0.34 -1.69
C LEU A 34 0.27 -1.33 -0.89
N MET A 35 0.61 -0.96 0.35
CA MET A 35 1.35 -1.81 1.27
C MET A 35 0.80 -1.64 2.70
N PRO A 36 0.70 -2.71 3.50
CA PRO A 36 0.17 -2.61 4.84
C PRO A 36 1.13 -1.88 5.78
N GLU A 37 0.58 -1.16 6.76
CA GLU A 37 1.32 -0.66 7.91
C GLU A 37 1.66 -1.82 8.88
N GLY A 38 2.85 -1.75 9.49
CA GLY A 38 3.30 -2.69 10.51
C GLY A 38 4.82 -2.89 10.50
N MET A 39 5.42 -2.93 11.70
CA MET A 39 6.85 -3.22 11.89
C MET A 39 7.09 -4.63 12.44
N THR A 40 6.03 -5.30 12.91
CA THR A 40 6.08 -6.69 13.37
C THR A 40 5.13 -7.57 12.56
N ARG A 41 5.43 -8.88 12.52
CA ARG A 41 4.55 -9.87 11.86
C ARG A 41 3.13 -9.87 12.43
N GLU A 42 2.99 -9.68 13.75
CA GLU A 42 1.69 -9.70 14.43
C GLU A 42 0.81 -8.50 14.04
N GLN A 43 1.41 -7.32 13.86
CA GLN A 43 0.73 -6.14 13.32
C GLN A 43 0.34 -6.34 11.84
N LEU A 44 1.24 -6.94 11.06
CA LEU A 44 1.03 -7.17 9.65
C LEU A 44 -0.03 -8.24 9.37
N ASP A 45 -0.12 -9.30 10.17
CA ASP A 45 -1.11 -10.37 9.97
C ASP A 45 -2.56 -9.86 10.06
N GLY A 46 -2.81 -8.80 10.83
CA GLY A 46 -4.12 -8.15 10.93
C GLY A 46 -4.47 -7.31 9.70
N THR A 47 -3.52 -6.53 9.18
CA THR A 47 -3.76 -5.51 8.14
C THR A 47 -3.48 -6.00 6.72
N ARG A 48 -2.77 -7.12 6.55
CA ARG A 48 -2.38 -7.66 5.23
C ARG A 48 -3.55 -8.02 4.35
N SER A 49 -4.50 -8.78 4.88
CA SER A 49 -5.66 -9.25 4.12
C SER A 49 -6.53 -8.08 3.72
N GLU A 50 -6.79 -7.15 4.65
CA GLU A 50 -7.57 -5.93 4.41
C GLU A 50 -6.93 -5.06 3.33
N VAL A 51 -5.64 -4.77 3.42
CA VAL A 51 -4.95 -3.95 2.41
C VAL A 51 -4.85 -4.64 1.05
N ALA A 52 -4.77 -5.98 1.02
CA ALA A 52 -4.86 -6.73 -0.24
C ALA A 52 -6.25 -6.63 -0.86
N GLU A 53 -7.31 -6.72 -0.06
CA GLU A 53 -8.70 -6.53 -0.50
C GLU A 53 -8.94 -5.13 -1.05
N LEU A 54 -8.50 -4.10 -0.32
CA LEU A 54 -8.56 -2.71 -0.78
C LEU A 54 -7.76 -2.50 -2.08
N ALA A 55 -6.58 -3.09 -2.21
CA ALA A 55 -5.82 -2.99 -3.46
C ALA A 55 -6.60 -3.58 -4.64
N MET A 56 -7.24 -4.75 -4.46
CA MET A 56 -8.06 -5.36 -5.50
C MET A 56 -9.30 -4.52 -5.85
N GLU A 57 -9.98 -3.96 -4.84
CA GLU A 57 -11.18 -3.14 -5.03
C GLU A 57 -10.90 -1.89 -5.87
N TYR A 58 -9.76 -1.23 -5.62
CA TYR A 58 -9.37 0.00 -6.32
C TYR A 58 -8.55 -0.26 -7.61
N GLY A 59 -8.29 -1.52 -7.96
CA GLY A 59 -7.44 -1.87 -9.12
C GLY A 59 -5.95 -1.59 -8.92
N TYR A 60 -5.54 -1.33 -7.68
CA TYR A 60 -4.16 -1.07 -7.29
C TYR A 60 -3.39 -2.37 -7.05
N ARG A 61 -2.06 -2.28 -7.08
CA ARG A 61 -1.20 -3.44 -6.84
C ARG A 61 -0.83 -3.55 -5.37
N TYR A 62 -1.16 -4.67 -4.76
CA TYR A 62 -0.70 -5.00 -3.41
C TYR A 62 0.80 -5.33 -3.41
N THR A 63 1.52 -4.81 -2.43
CA THR A 63 2.95 -5.08 -2.21
C THR A 63 3.21 -5.42 -0.74
N PRO A 64 3.64 -6.66 -0.41
CA PRO A 64 3.94 -7.03 0.96
C PRO A 64 5.24 -6.39 1.45
N ARG A 65 5.36 -6.15 2.76
CA ARG A 65 6.63 -5.76 3.40
C ARG A 65 7.55 -6.98 3.56
N LEU A 66 8.05 -7.50 2.44
CA LEU A 66 8.89 -8.70 2.41
C LEU A 66 10.12 -8.59 3.32
N HIS A 67 10.68 -7.39 3.52
CA HIS A 67 11.80 -7.20 4.45
C HIS A 67 11.40 -7.42 5.93
N VAL A 68 10.18 -7.05 6.34
CA VAL A 68 9.68 -7.33 7.70
C VAL A 68 9.39 -8.83 7.85
N ASP A 69 8.87 -9.45 6.80
CA ASP A 69 8.68 -10.91 6.79
C ASP A 69 9.98 -11.68 6.97
N LEU A 70 11.04 -11.27 6.26
CA LEU A 70 12.30 -11.99 6.24
C LEU A 70 13.15 -11.74 7.49
N TRP A 71 13.12 -10.54 8.06
CA TRP A 71 14.06 -10.14 9.13
C TRP A 71 13.40 -9.68 10.43
N ASN A 72 12.07 -9.56 10.52
CA ASN A 72 11.40 -8.78 11.58
C ASN A 72 12.01 -7.36 11.69
N ASP A 73 11.68 -6.60 12.74
CA ASP A 73 12.25 -5.27 13.02
C ASP A 73 13.74 -5.30 13.44
N ALA A 74 14.51 -6.30 12.99
CA ALA A 74 15.95 -6.30 13.20
C ALA A 74 16.59 -5.31 12.20
N PRO A 75 17.18 -4.19 12.66
CA PRO A 75 18.00 -3.36 11.78
C PRO A 75 19.12 -4.23 11.22
N GLY A 76 19.47 -4.01 9.95
CA GLY A 76 20.54 -4.75 9.28
C GLY A 76 21.81 -4.79 10.14
N THR A 77 22.34 -5.99 10.33
CA THR A 77 23.73 -6.20 10.78
C THR A 77 24.65 -6.23 9.58
#